data_AF-A0A7C1CL80-F1
#
_entry.id   AF-A0A7C1CL80-F1
#
_cell.length_a   1.000
_cell.length_b   1.000
_cell.length_c   1.000
_cell.angle_alpha   90.00
_cell.angle_beta   90.00
_cell.angle_gamma   90.00
#
_symmetry.space_group_name_H-M   'P 1'
#
loop_
_entity.id
_entity.type
_entity.pdbx_description
1 polymer ?
#
loop_
_entity_poly.entity_id
_entity_poly.type
_entity_poly.pdbx_seq_one_letter_code
_entity_poly.pdbx_strand_id
1 'polypeptide(L)' 'MIGLEAEIGVVLDAPDVVRRSRTDRGAVLFYRYYRATSVGDKWLCVVTKSDGIEAFIVTAYLTDKIKQGEELWPIA' A
#
# COMPACT_ATOMS: atom_id res chain seq x y z
N MET A 1 0.14 12.29 -6.37
CA MET A 1 -0.34 12.42 -4.98
C MET A 1 0.47 13.54 -4.39
N ILE A 2 -0.13 14.71 -4.18
CA ILE A 2 0.58 15.89 -3.67
C ILE A 2 0.29 15.98 -2.18
N GLY A 3 1.32 16.09 -1.35
CA GLY A 3 1.21 16.38 0.08
C GLY A 3 0.99 15.15 0.99
N LEU A 4 1.29 13.94 0.50
CA LEU A 4 1.22 12.69 1.28
C LEU A 4 2.51 11.87 1.18
N GLU A 5 3.58 12.47 0.67
CA GLU A 5 4.89 11.83 0.51
C GLU A 5 5.45 11.35 1.87
N ALA A 6 5.23 12.12 2.94
CA ALA A 6 5.61 11.74 4.30
C ALA A 6 4.81 10.52 4.81
N GLU A 7 3.57 10.34 4.36
CA GLU A 7 2.70 9.24 4.79
C GLU A 7 3.10 7.89 4.18
N ILE A 8 3.90 7.87 3.11
CA ILE A 8 4.39 6.64 2.49
C ILE A 8 5.15 5.79 3.51
N GLY A 9 6.02 6.41 4.31
CA GLY A 9 6.76 5.70 5.37
C GLY A 9 5.82 5.14 6.43
N VAL A 10 4.79 5.90 6.83
CA VAL A 10 3.78 5.47 7.81
C VAL A 10 2.98 4.28 7.30
N VAL A 11 2.63 4.25 6.01
CA VAL A 11 1.91 3.11 5.41
C VAL A 11 2.76 1.84 5.38
N LEU A 12 4.07 1.97 5.15
CA LEU A 12 4.98 0.83 5.16
C LEU A 12 5.27 0.30 6.57
N ASP A 13 5.34 1.19 7.56
CA ASP A 13 5.61 0.84 8.97
C ASP A 13 4.37 0.31 9.69
N ALA A 14 3.22 0.94 9.47
CA ALA A 14 1.96 0.63 10.15
C ALA A 14 0.77 0.56 9.16
N PRO A 15 0.72 -0.45 8.27
CA PRO A 15 -0.41 -0.65 7.37
C PRO A 15 -1.65 -1.13 8.13
N ASP A 16 -2.83 -0.71 7.65
CA ASP A 16 -4.10 -1.32 8.08
C ASP A 16 -4.29 -2.68 7.41
N VAL A 17 -3.89 -2.79 6.13
CA VAL A 17 -4.03 -4.00 5.31
C VAL A 17 -2.81 -4.19 4.43
N VAL A 18 -2.34 -5.44 4.32
CA VAL A 18 -1.28 -5.82 3.37
C VAL A 18 -1.77 -6.94 2.47
N ARG A 19 -1.60 -6.76 1.15
CA ARG A 19 -1.99 -7.74 0.13
C ARG A 19 -0.80 -8.13 -0.74
N ARG A 20 -0.66 -9.42 -1.05
CA ARG A 20 0.18 -9.86 -2.17
C ARG A 20 -0.58 -9.74 -3.48
N SER A 21 0.06 -9.22 -4.52
CA SER A 21 -0.52 -9.19 -5.86
C SER A 21 -0.76 -10.61 -6.39
N ARG A 22 -1.92 -10.82 -7.03
CA ARG A 22 -2.28 -12.10 -7.67
C ARG A 22 -1.45 -12.41 -8.92
N THR A 23 -1.05 -11.36 -9.65
CA THR A 23 -0.39 -11.49 -10.96
C THR A 23 1.13 -11.35 -10.86
N ASP A 24 1.63 -10.86 -9.74
CA ASP A 24 3.04 -10.61 -9.53
C ASP A 24 3.40 -10.93 -8.07
N ARG A 25 3.97 -12.13 -7.84
CA ARG A 25 4.26 -12.61 -6.48
C ARG A 25 5.32 -11.78 -5.75
N GLY A 26 6.14 -11.04 -6.49
CA GLY A 26 7.14 -10.13 -5.93
C GLY A 26 6.54 -8.79 -5.49
N ALA A 27 5.31 -8.48 -5.89
CA ALA A 27 4.65 -7.23 -5.54
C ALA A 27 3.76 -7.36 -4.28
N VAL A 28 4.03 -6.51 -3.30
CA VAL A 28 3.26 -6.39 -2.05
C VAL A 28 2.68 -4.98 -1.95
N LEU A 29 1.40 -4.91 -1.62
CA LEU A 29 0.60 -3.69 -1.56
C LEU A 29 0.23 -3.40 -0.11
N PHE A 30 0.69 -2.27 0.39
CA PHE A 30 0.41 -1.76 1.73
C PHE A 30 -0.67 -0.70 1.65
N TYR A 31 -1.67 -0.79 2.50
CA TYR A 31 -2.82 0.11 2.52
C TYR A 31 -2.98 0.72 3.90
N ARG A 32 -3.23 2.03 3.93
CA ARG A 32 -3.72 2.73 5.11
C ARG A 32 -4.79 3.75 4.72
N TYR A 33 -5.85 3.86 5.51
CA TYR A 33 -6.96 4.74 5.22
C TYR A 33 -6.71 6.15 5.74
N TYR A 34 -6.86 7.15 4.87
CA TYR A 34 -6.75 8.56 5.22
C TYR A 34 -8.05 9.29 4.93
N ARG A 35 -8.49 10.08 5.90
CA ARG A 35 -9.61 11.00 5.75
C ARG A 35 -9.13 12.34 5.21
N ALA A 36 -9.99 13.05 4.49
CA ALA A 36 -9.74 14.41 4.01
C ALA A 36 -8.44 14.56 3.19
N THR A 37 -8.14 13.60 2.32
CA THR A 37 -7.11 13.81 1.29
C THR A 37 -7.57 14.89 0.30
N SER A 38 -6.70 15.33 -0.61
CA SER A 38 -7.05 16.30 -1.66
C SER A 38 -8.21 15.87 -2.56
N VAL A 39 -8.58 14.58 -2.54
CA VAL A 39 -9.70 14.00 -3.30
C VAL A 39 -10.69 13.24 -2.40
N GLY A 40 -10.79 13.63 -1.12
CA GLY A 40 -11.71 13.04 -0.14
C GLY A 40 -11.09 11.87 0.63
N ASP A 41 -11.92 11.03 1.23
CA ASP A 41 -11.44 9.89 2.02
C ASP A 41 -10.99 8.76 1.10
N LYS A 42 -9.73 8.33 1.24
CA LYS A 42 -9.11 7.36 0.33
C LYS A 42 -8.15 6.44 1.07
N TRP A 43 -7.91 5.29 0.46
CA TRP A 43 -6.75 4.48 0.79
C TRP A 43 -5.51 5.06 0.14
N LEU A 44 -4.45 5.25 0.92
CA LEU A 44 -3.11 5.37 0.40
C LEU A 44 -2.54 3.96 0.19
N CYS A 45 -2.34 3.60 -1.07
CA CYS A 45 -1.74 2.34 -1.48
C CYS A 45 -0.27 2.57 -1.83
N VAL A 46 0.64 1.86 -1.16
CA VAL A 46 2.07 1.82 -1.49
C VAL A 46 2.40 0.44 -2.02
N VAL A 47 2.86 0.38 -3.27
CA VAL A 47 3.25 -0.88 -3.92
C VAL A 47 4.75 -1.01 -3.85
N THR A 48 5.22 -2.11 -3.28
CA THR A 48 6.63 -2.47 -3.22
C THR A 48 6.91 -3.69 -4.07
N LYS A 49 8.16 -3.85 -4.49
CA LYS A 49 8.69 -5.11 -5.02
C LYS A 49 9.95 -5.49 -4.27
N SER A 50 10.15 -6.79 -4.08
CA SER A 50 11.38 -7.34 -3.51
C SER A 50 11.80 -8.61 -4.25
N ASP A 51 13.10 -8.81 -4.36
CA ASP A 51 13.74 -10.05 -4.81
C ASP A 51 14.21 -10.94 -3.64
N GLY A 52 13.86 -10.58 -2.40
CA GLY A 52 14.27 -11.25 -1.18
C GLY A 52 15.57 -10.71 -0.57
N ILE A 53 16.28 -9.81 -1.26
CA ILE A 53 17.50 -9.16 -0.76
C ILE A 53 17.25 -7.66 -0.58
N GLU A 54 16.70 -7.01 -1.61
CA GLU A 54 16.35 -5.60 -1.57
C GLU A 54 14.86 -5.40 -1.86
N ALA A 55 14.34 -4.26 -1.42
CA ALA A 55 12.98 -3.86 -1.72
C ALA A 55 12.95 -2.40 -2.16
N PHE A 56 12.07 -2.08 -3.11
CA PHE A 56 11.86 -0.73 -3.59
C PHE A 56 10.38 -0.43 -3.78
N ILE A 57 10.04 0.85 -3.72
CA ILE A 57 8.69 1.34 -4.00
C ILE A 57 8.53 1.44 -5.51
N VAL A 58 7.54 0.74 -6.06
CA VAL A 58 7.17 0.83 -7.48
C VAL A 58 6.33 2.08 -7.71
N THR A 59 5.32 2.28 -6.86
CA THR A 59 4.41 3.43 -6.95
C THR A 59 3.63 3.61 -5.66
N ALA A 60 3.14 4.83 -5.42
CA ALA A 60 2.16 5.12 -4.38
C ALA A 60 1.02 5.96 -4.97
N TYR A 61 -0.22 5.61 -4.66
CA TYR A 61 -1.39 6.29 -5.20
C TYR A 61 -2.61 6.17 -4.29
N LEU A 62 -3.55 7.11 -4.44
CA LEU A 62 -4.83 7.08 -3.74
C LEU A 62 -5.84 6.19 -4.48
N THR A 63 -6.62 5.43 -3.74
CA THR A 63 -7.66 4.55 -4.32
C THR A 63 -8.86 4.39 -3.39
N ASP A 64 -10.02 4.11 -3.98
CA ASP A 64 -11.26 3.82 -3.26
C ASP A 64 -11.32 2.38 -2.73
N LYS A 65 -10.56 1.46 -3.33
CA LYS A 65 -10.70 0.02 -3.07
C LYS A 65 -9.35 -0.64 -2.84
N ILE A 66 -9.32 -1.53 -1.85
CA ILE A 66 -8.22 -2.48 -1.66
C ILE A 66 -8.27 -3.50 -2.80
N LYS A 67 -7.12 -3.80 -3.41
CA LYS A 67 -7.03 -4.78 -4.49
C LYS A 67 -7.22 -6.20 -3.95
N GLN A 68 -7.94 -7.03 -4.70
CA GLN A 68 -8.06 -8.45 -4.39
C GLN A 68 -6.71 -9.17 -4.50
N GLY A 69 -6.40 -10.02 -3.52
CA GLY A 69 -5.16 -10.79 -3.45
C GLY A 69 -5.06 -11.56 -2.14
N GLU A 70 -3.95 -12.28 -1.98
CA GLU A 70 -3.62 -12.95 -0.71
C GLU A 70 -3.52 -11.89 0.39
N GLU A 71 -4.24 -12.10 1.50
CA GLU A 71 -4.10 -11.27 2.69
C GLU A 71 -2.84 -11.69 3.43
N LEU A 72 -1.91 -10.75 3.61
CA LEU A 72 -0.71 -10.96 4.42
C LEU A 72 -0.86 -10.32 5.81
N TRP A 73 -1.71 -9.30 5.92
CA TRP A 73 -2.01 -8.59 7.16
C TRP A 73 -3.42 -7.98 7.11
N PRO A 74 -4.17 -7.98 8.22
CA PRO A 74 -3.82 -8.58 9.52
C PRO A 74 -3.77 -10.12 9.45
N ILE A 75 -2.91 -10.73 10.27
CA ILE A 75 -2.91 -12.18 10.44
C ILE A 75 -4.09 -12.50 11.38
N ALA A 76 -5.00 -13.36 10.93
CA ALA A 76 -6.17 -13.80 11.69
C ALA A 76 -5.78 -14.64 12.92
#